data_AF-A0A1B6ACL0-F1
#
_entry.id   AF-A0A1B6ACL0-F1
#
_cell.length_a   1.000
_cell.length_b   1.000
_cell.length_c   1.000
_cell.angle_alpha   90.00
_cell.angle_beta   90.00
_cell.angle_gamma   90.00
#
_symmetry.space_group_name_H-M   'P 1'
#
loop_
_entity.id
_entity.type
_entity.pdbx_description
1 polymer ?
#
loop_
_entity_poly.entity_id
_entity_poly.type
_entity_poly.pdbx_seq_one_letter_code
_entity_poly.pdbx_strand_id
1 'polypeptide(L)'
;MTRQDRTTPPQQQYAERSYRSPAALAGGVLLLLLALWLGGDALLRGTANTRLTAAFALLLLVPLVVAYTFRPVVRAGDDRLTIRNPFRTITLPWGAVEDLRASFSTEVFTTGGDKYQMWALPVSLRQRKKANRQALRGATATATAARPRFGSNAGAGADSGPVPRAMADQALDELREIKGRAGEGERQSAQGNPVVVRWAYEIIAPSVAGAVGLAVMIAL
;
A
#
# COMPACT_ATOMS: atom_id res chain seq x y z
N MET A 1 -51.42 17.74 -3.10
CA MET A 1 -50.60 16.58 -3.51
C MET A 1 -49.14 17.02 -3.56
N THR A 2 -48.45 16.92 -2.42
CA THR A 2 -47.03 17.30 -2.26
C THR A 2 -46.15 16.14 -2.70
N ARG A 3 -45.36 16.34 -3.76
CA ARG A 3 -44.30 15.41 -4.19
C ARG A 3 -43.27 15.31 -3.08
N GLN A 4 -43.08 14.12 -2.52
CA GLN A 4 -41.91 13.81 -1.71
C GLN A 4 -40.69 13.82 -2.62
N ASP A 5 -39.82 14.82 -2.44
CA ASP A 5 -38.45 14.74 -2.92
C ASP A 5 -37.78 13.56 -2.24
N ARG A 6 -37.57 12.50 -3.02
CA ARG A 6 -36.79 11.34 -2.61
C ARG A 6 -35.34 11.80 -2.56
N THR A 7 -34.89 12.23 -1.39
CA THR A 7 -33.46 12.41 -1.12
C THR A 7 -32.79 11.06 -1.33
N THR A 8 -32.18 10.86 -2.50
CA THR A 8 -31.26 9.76 -2.73
C THR A 8 -30.17 9.87 -1.67
N PRO A 9 -29.99 8.89 -0.77
CA PRO A 9 -28.88 8.93 0.16
C PRO A 9 -27.60 9.02 -0.67
N PRO A 10 -26.59 9.81 -0.26
CA PRO A 10 -25.32 9.84 -0.97
C PRO A 10 -24.87 8.39 -1.13
N GLN A 11 -24.76 7.93 -2.38
CA GLN A 11 -24.20 6.63 -2.71
C GLN A 11 -22.93 6.52 -1.89
N GLN A 12 -22.93 5.62 -0.91
CA GLN A 12 -21.74 5.32 -0.15
C GLN A 12 -20.70 4.93 -1.19
N GLN A 13 -19.72 5.81 -1.41
CA GLN A 13 -18.49 5.51 -2.09
C GLN A 13 -18.00 4.21 -1.48
N TYR A 14 -18.22 3.10 -2.19
CA TYR A 14 -17.79 1.78 -1.77
C TYR A 14 -16.31 1.90 -1.47
N ALA A 15 -15.97 1.66 -0.20
CA ALA A 15 -14.74 2.07 0.43
C ALA A 15 -13.52 1.85 -0.49
N GLU A 16 -12.90 2.95 -0.92
CA GLU A 16 -11.63 2.94 -1.64
C GLU A 16 -10.57 2.31 -0.71
N ARG A 17 -10.42 0.98 -0.79
CA ARG A 17 -9.70 0.19 0.22
C ARG A 17 -8.21 0.51 0.14
N SER A 18 -7.75 1.28 1.11
CA SER A 18 -6.38 1.77 1.18
C SER A 18 -5.56 0.88 2.11
N TYR A 19 -4.64 0.09 1.56
CA TYR A 19 -3.71 -0.70 2.37
C TYR A 19 -2.54 0.19 2.82
N ARG A 20 -2.43 0.42 4.13
CA ARG A 20 -1.33 1.18 4.76
C ARG A 20 -0.97 0.54 6.09
N SER A 21 0.32 0.50 6.43
CA SER A 21 0.79 0.03 7.73
C SER A 21 0.77 1.16 8.77
N PRO A 22 -0.01 1.07 9.87
CA PRO A 22 -0.01 2.09 10.92
C PRO A 22 1.36 2.26 11.59
N ALA A 23 2.11 1.17 11.74
CA ALA A 23 3.46 1.19 12.30
C ALA A 23 4.44 1.97 11.40
N ALA A 24 4.30 1.87 10.07
CA ALA A 24 5.10 2.66 9.14
C ALA A 24 4.83 4.15 9.32
N LEU A 25 3.55 4.55 9.45
CA LEU A 25 3.15 5.95 9.70
C LEU A 25 3.77 6.48 10.99
N ALA A 26 3.63 5.75 12.10
CA ALA A 26 4.21 6.14 13.38
C ALA A 26 5.75 6.28 13.29
N GLY A 27 6.42 5.34 12.62
CA GLY A 27 7.86 5.39 12.37
C GLY A 27 8.29 6.62 11.57
N GLY A 28 7.57 6.97 10.49
CA GLY A 28 7.91 8.16 9.72
C GLY A 28 7.62 9.46 10.48
N VAL A 29 6.56 9.53 11.28
CA VAL A 29 6.32 10.69 12.16
C VAL A 29 7.48 10.86 13.14
N LEU A 30 7.92 9.77 13.79
CA LEU A 30 9.07 9.80 14.70
C LEU A 30 10.35 10.26 13.99
N LEU A 31 10.64 9.74 12.79
CA LEU A 31 11.80 10.14 12.01
C LEU A 31 11.76 11.61 11.62
N LEU A 32 10.59 12.14 11.24
CA LEU A 32 10.42 13.56 10.94
C LEU A 32 10.65 14.43 12.19
N LEU A 33 10.09 14.04 13.34
CA LEU A 33 10.30 14.76 14.60
C LEU A 33 11.78 14.79 14.97
N LEU A 34 12.48 13.66 14.86
CA LEU A 34 13.91 13.58 15.14
C LEU A 34 14.73 14.41 14.16
N ALA A 35 14.43 14.33 12.87
CA ALA A 35 15.09 15.12 11.85
C ALA A 35 14.92 16.62 12.10
N LEU A 36 13.69 17.07 12.37
CA LEU A 36 13.39 18.48 12.65
C LEU A 36 14.01 18.95 13.96
N TRP A 37 14.07 18.09 14.99
CA TRP A 37 14.74 18.43 16.24
C TRP A 37 16.25 18.58 16.03
N LEU A 38 16.94 17.55 15.53
CA LEU A 38 18.40 17.59 15.35
C LEU A 38 18.81 18.62 14.31
N GLY A 39 18.09 18.68 13.19
CA GLY A 39 18.32 19.65 12.13
C GLY A 39 18.01 21.08 12.58
N GLY A 40 16.94 21.28 13.36
CA GLY A 40 16.59 22.58 13.95
C GLY A 40 17.65 23.06 14.94
N ASP A 41 18.15 22.17 15.81
CA ASP A 41 19.23 22.50 16.74
C ASP A 41 20.52 22.89 15.98
N ALA A 42 20.90 22.13 14.97
CA ALA A 42 22.04 22.44 14.11
C ALA A 42 21.89 23.76 13.34
N LEU A 43 20.66 24.08 12.88
CA LEU A 43 20.36 25.35 12.21
C LEU A 43 20.45 26.56 13.14
N LEU A 44 20.04 26.41 14.40
CA LEU A 44 20.00 27.50 15.37
C LEU A 44 21.35 27.72 16.05
N ARG A 45 22.05 26.63 16.42
CA ARG A 45 23.25 26.67 17.26
C ARG A 45 24.55 26.37 16.50
N GLY A 46 24.46 25.83 15.29
CA GLY A 46 25.64 25.40 14.51
C GLY A 46 26.47 26.56 13.96
N THR A 47 27.66 26.24 13.47
CA THR A 47 28.50 27.14 12.64
C THR A 47 27.89 27.32 11.25
N ALA A 48 28.39 28.27 10.44
CA ALA A 48 27.88 28.50 9.08
C ALA A 48 27.85 27.21 8.24
N ASN A 49 28.94 26.43 8.24
CA ASN A 49 28.99 25.15 7.53
C ASN A 49 28.00 24.13 8.10
N THR A 50 27.92 24.01 9.44
CA THR A 50 26.96 23.09 10.09
C THR A 50 25.52 23.44 9.73
N ARG A 51 25.17 24.74 9.68
CA ARG A 51 23.82 25.20 9.30
C ARG A 51 23.50 24.85 7.85
N LEU A 52 24.43 25.10 6.92
CA LEU A 52 24.24 24.77 5.51
C LEU A 52 24.11 23.25 5.30
N THR A 53 24.97 22.46 5.92
CA THR A 53 24.87 20.99 5.88
C THR A 53 23.54 20.50 6.45
N ALA A 54 23.09 21.04 7.58
CA ALA A 54 21.80 20.69 8.17
C ALA A 54 20.63 21.06 7.26
N ALA A 55 20.67 22.22 6.60
CA ALA A 55 19.65 22.64 5.64
C ALA A 55 19.54 21.66 4.47
N PHE A 56 20.66 21.29 3.83
CA PHE A 56 20.65 20.33 2.73
C PHE A 56 20.28 18.91 3.18
N ALA A 57 20.69 18.50 4.39
CA ALA A 57 20.29 17.24 4.98
C ALA A 57 18.78 17.18 5.21
N LEU A 58 18.16 18.22 5.75
CA LEU A 58 16.71 18.31 5.91
C LEU A 58 15.98 18.33 4.58
N LEU A 59 16.49 19.09 3.60
CA LEU A 59 15.92 19.19 2.25
C LEU A 59 15.95 17.83 1.52
N LEU A 60 16.94 16.98 1.81
CA LEU A 60 17.01 15.60 1.33
C LEU A 60 16.10 14.66 2.14
N LEU A 61 16.25 14.65 3.46
CA LEU A 61 15.68 13.61 4.31
C LEU A 61 14.16 13.73 4.45
N VAL A 62 13.64 14.95 4.63
CA VAL A 62 12.21 15.17 4.89
C VAL A 62 11.34 14.68 3.72
N PRO A 63 11.59 15.07 2.45
CA PRO A 63 10.80 14.57 1.33
C PRO A 63 10.92 13.05 1.17
N LEU A 64 12.09 12.46 1.43
CA LEU A 64 12.28 11.01 1.36
C LEU A 64 11.45 10.28 2.43
N VAL A 65 11.51 10.71 3.69
CA VAL A 65 10.67 10.12 4.75
C VAL A 65 9.19 10.25 4.37
N VAL A 66 8.78 11.40 3.83
CA VAL A 66 7.40 11.58 3.39
C VAL A 66 7.01 10.64 2.25
N ALA A 67 7.88 10.51 1.26
CA ALA A 67 7.67 9.70 0.07
C ALA A 67 7.57 8.20 0.39
N TYR A 68 8.41 7.71 1.31
CA TYR A 68 8.44 6.29 1.65
C TYR A 68 7.43 5.90 2.74
N THR A 69 7.00 6.84 3.58
CA THR A 69 6.07 6.54 4.68
C THR A 69 4.63 6.89 4.38
N PHE A 70 4.35 8.11 3.91
CA PHE A 70 2.97 8.62 3.83
C PHE A 70 2.36 8.50 2.43
N ARG A 71 3.21 8.50 1.40
CA ARG A 71 2.78 8.46 0.00
C ARG A 71 2.31 7.09 -0.49
N PRO A 72 2.92 5.94 -0.09
CA PRO A 72 2.57 4.66 -0.68
C PRO A 72 1.12 4.29 -0.38
N VAL A 73 0.33 4.08 -1.44
CA VAL A 73 -1.03 3.56 -1.32
C VAL A 73 -1.45 2.92 -2.63
N VAL A 74 -2.13 1.77 -2.53
CA VAL A 74 -2.84 1.15 -3.65
C VAL A 74 -4.32 1.40 -3.43
N ARG A 75 -5.00 1.89 -4.46
CA ARG A 75 -6.42 2.19 -4.45
C ARG A 75 -7.09 1.48 -5.62
N ALA A 76 -8.04 0.62 -5.30
CA ALA A 76 -8.87 -0.06 -6.28
C ALA A 76 -10.20 0.68 -6.35
N GLY A 77 -10.38 1.49 -7.40
CA GLY A 77 -11.67 2.09 -7.72
C GLY A 77 -12.46 1.20 -8.68
N ASP A 78 -13.68 1.61 -8.99
CA ASP A 78 -14.59 0.81 -9.84
C ASP A 78 -14.06 0.62 -11.27
N ASP A 79 -13.47 1.67 -11.85
CA ASP A 79 -13.03 1.64 -13.25
C ASP A 79 -11.51 1.54 -13.42
N ARG A 80 -10.75 1.82 -12.35
CA ARG A 80 -9.27 1.91 -12.41
C ARG A 80 -8.58 1.54 -11.11
N LEU A 81 -7.40 0.95 -11.26
CA LEU A 81 -6.42 0.72 -10.22
C LEU A 81 -5.41 1.89 -10.18
N THR A 82 -5.28 2.54 -9.01
CA THR A 82 -4.29 3.61 -8.80
C THR A 82 -3.22 3.17 -7.80
N ILE A 83 -1.98 3.16 -8.25
CA ILE A 83 -0.80 2.77 -7.47
C ILE A 83 0.04 4.03 -7.23
N ARG A 84 0.01 4.53 -5.99
CA ARG A 84 0.91 5.61 -5.55
C ARG A 84 2.13 4.99 -4.90
N ASN A 85 3.27 5.16 -5.53
CA ASN A 85 4.60 4.80 -5.03
C ASN A 85 5.35 6.07 -4.57
N PRO A 86 6.51 5.95 -3.90
CA PRO A 86 7.25 7.10 -3.36
C PRO A 86 7.50 8.22 -4.38
N PHE A 87 7.90 7.86 -5.60
CA PHE A 87 8.28 8.85 -6.62
C PHE A 87 7.34 8.92 -7.82
N ARG A 88 6.32 8.07 -7.89
CA ARG A 88 5.40 8.03 -9.04
C ARG A 88 4.01 7.57 -8.65
N THR A 89 3.01 8.01 -9.39
CA THR A 89 1.63 7.53 -9.32
C THR A 89 1.27 6.94 -10.67
N ILE A 90 0.83 5.70 -10.67
CA ILE A 90 0.45 4.95 -11.84
C ILE A 90 -1.06 4.74 -11.77
N THR A 91 -1.79 5.11 -12.81
CA THR A 91 -3.23 4.90 -12.92
C THR A 91 -3.49 3.99 -14.10
N LEU A 92 -4.08 2.83 -13.81
CA LEU A 92 -4.34 1.74 -14.73
C LEU A 92 -5.85 1.52 -14.83
N PRO A 93 -6.46 1.63 -16.01
CA PRO A 93 -7.80 1.07 -16.21
C PRO A 93 -7.77 -0.43 -15.96
N TRP A 94 -8.86 -1.00 -15.44
CA TRP A 94 -8.92 -2.45 -15.20
C TRP A 94 -8.73 -3.27 -16.49
N GLY A 95 -9.17 -2.77 -17.64
CA GLY A 95 -8.96 -3.41 -18.94
C GLY A 95 -7.50 -3.46 -19.39
N ALA A 96 -6.62 -2.61 -18.85
CA ALA A 96 -5.20 -2.64 -19.13
C ALA A 96 -4.41 -3.55 -18.16
N VAL A 97 -5.06 -4.09 -17.12
CA VAL A 97 -4.45 -4.99 -16.14
C VAL A 97 -4.55 -6.42 -16.64
N GLU A 98 -3.43 -7.02 -17.01
CA GLU A 98 -3.35 -8.41 -17.47
C GLU A 98 -3.33 -9.38 -16.27
N ASP A 99 -2.38 -9.17 -15.35
CA ASP A 99 -2.17 -10.07 -14.22
C ASP A 99 -1.71 -9.30 -12.97
N LEU A 100 -1.98 -9.87 -11.81
CA LEU A 100 -1.59 -9.37 -10.51
C LEU A 100 -0.86 -10.50 -9.79
N ARG A 101 0.40 -10.27 -9.41
CA ARG A 101 1.27 -11.27 -8.76
C ARG A 101 1.86 -10.75 -7.46
N ALA A 102 2.09 -11.65 -6.52
CA ALA A 102 2.83 -11.37 -5.29
C ALA A 102 3.91 -12.44 -5.11
N SER A 103 5.12 -12.22 -5.64
CA SER A 103 6.26 -13.14 -5.44
C SER A 103 7.17 -12.62 -4.32
N PHE A 104 8.13 -11.76 -4.68
CA PHE A 104 9.01 -11.03 -3.77
C PHE A 104 8.59 -9.57 -3.58
N SER A 105 7.74 -9.07 -4.47
CA SER A 105 7.01 -7.83 -4.34
C SER A 105 5.63 -8.03 -4.96
N THR A 106 4.68 -7.15 -4.64
CA THR A 106 3.35 -7.16 -5.24
C THR A 106 3.43 -6.37 -6.54
N GLU A 107 3.08 -6.97 -7.67
CA GLU A 107 3.30 -6.43 -9.01
C GLU A 107 2.04 -6.54 -9.85
N VAL A 108 1.82 -5.54 -10.70
CA VAL A 108 0.80 -5.54 -11.74
C VAL A 108 1.46 -5.62 -13.10
N PHE A 109 0.94 -6.50 -13.94
CA PHE A 109 1.31 -6.69 -15.33
C PHE A 109 0.22 -6.07 -16.20
N THR A 110 0.63 -5.33 -17.21
CA THR A 110 -0.28 -4.72 -18.17
C THR A 110 -0.31 -5.49 -19.46
N THR A 111 -1.41 -5.39 -20.21
CA THR A 111 -1.57 -6.03 -21.53
C THR A 111 -0.52 -5.55 -22.55
N GLY A 112 0.09 -4.38 -22.31
CA GLY A 112 1.22 -3.87 -23.12
C GLY A 112 2.59 -4.47 -22.78
N GLY A 113 2.66 -5.40 -21.81
CA GLY A 113 3.91 -6.02 -21.36
C GLY A 113 4.65 -5.24 -20.26
N ASP A 114 4.17 -4.05 -19.89
CA ASP A 114 4.77 -3.28 -18.79
C ASP A 114 4.46 -3.90 -17.42
N LYS A 115 5.39 -3.74 -16.48
CA LYS A 115 5.24 -4.16 -15.09
C LYS A 115 5.40 -2.99 -14.13
N TYR A 116 4.52 -2.94 -13.12
CA TYR A 116 4.61 -1.94 -12.06
C TYR A 116 4.54 -2.58 -10.67
N GLN A 117 5.45 -2.16 -9.79
CA GLN A 117 5.46 -2.60 -8.39
C GLN A 117 4.47 -1.79 -7.55
N MET A 118 3.84 -2.46 -6.60
CA MET A 118 2.91 -1.92 -5.61
C MET A 118 3.57 -1.88 -4.23
N TRP A 119 4.15 -0.74 -3.88
CA TRP A 119 4.93 -0.57 -2.64
C TRP A 119 4.08 -0.63 -1.36
N ALA A 120 2.79 -0.32 -1.47
CA ALA A 120 1.89 -0.31 -0.31
C ALA A 120 1.45 -1.71 0.14
N LEU A 121 1.74 -2.75 -0.65
CA LEU A 121 1.39 -4.14 -0.37
C LEU A 121 2.67 -4.94 -0.09
N PRO A 122 3.20 -4.90 1.15
CA PRO A 122 4.40 -5.64 1.49
C PRO A 122 4.10 -7.14 1.50
N VAL A 123 4.89 -7.92 0.76
CA VAL A 123 4.91 -9.38 0.94
C VAL A 123 5.72 -9.72 2.18
N SER A 124 5.10 -10.44 3.11
CA SER A 124 5.78 -10.94 4.30
C SER A 124 5.90 -12.45 4.24
N LEU A 125 7.12 -12.93 3.97
CA LEU A 125 7.46 -14.37 4.02
C LEU A 125 7.20 -14.95 5.43
N ARG A 126 7.37 -14.14 6.48
CA ARG A 126 7.04 -14.51 7.86
C ARG A 126 5.54 -14.69 8.04
N GLN A 127 4.71 -13.81 7.48
CA GLN A 127 3.26 -13.98 7.50
C GLN A 127 2.84 -15.21 6.70
N ARG A 128 3.41 -15.47 5.53
CA ARG A 128 3.16 -16.71 4.75
C ARG A 128 3.51 -17.97 5.53
N LYS A 129 4.66 -18.00 6.22
CA LYS A 129 5.05 -19.12 7.08
C LYS A 129 4.13 -19.29 8.29
N LYS A 130 3.65 -18.20 8.88
CA LYS A 130 2.67 -18.21 9.99
C LYS A 130 1.31 -18.73 9.52
N ALA A 131 0.82 -18.22 8.39
CA ALA A 131 -0.41 -18.64 7.71
C ALA A 131 -0.39 -20.15 7.44
N ASN A 132 0.67 -20.67 6.83
CA ASN A 132 0.78 -22.10 6.53
C ASN A 132 0.81 -22.98 7.81
N ARG A 133 1.48 -22.52 8.88
CA ARG A 133 1.44 -23.22 10.18
C ARG A 133 0.05 -23.23 10.80
N GLN A 134 -0.71 -22.14 10.67
CA GLN A 134 -2.09 -22.06 11.17
C GLN A 134 -3.03 -22.92 10.33
N ALA A 135 -2.86 -22.94 9.00
CA ALA A 135 -3.58 -23.82 8.08
C ALA A 135 -3.36 -25.30 8.43
N LEU A 136 -2.11 -25.70 8.65
CA LEU A 136 -1.75 -27.06 9.03
C LEU A 136 -2.35 -27.46 10.39
N ARG A 137 -2.37 -26.53 11.37
CA ARG A 137 -3.03 -26.75 12.67
C ARG A 137 -4.54 -26.91 12.54
N GLY A 138 -5.18 -26.10 11.69
CA GLY A 138 -6.61 -26.24 11.37
C GLY A 138 -6.92 -27.58 10.72
N ALA A 139 -6.13 -28.00 9.74
CA ALA A 139 -6.27 -29.30 9.06
C ALA A 139 -6.09 -30.50 10.02
N THR A 140 -5.14 -30.41 10.96
CA THR A 140 -4.98 -31.44 12.00
C THR A 140 -6.14 -31.45 13.01
N ALA A 141 -6.70 -30.29 13.34
CA ALA A 141 -7.86 -30.22 14.25
C ALA A 141 -9.11 -30.86 13.61
N THR A 142 -9.35 -30.62 12.32
CA THR A 142 -10.42 -31.28 11.56
C THR A 142 -10.19 -32.79 11.39
N ALA A 143 -8.94 -33.23 11.20
CA ALA A 143 -8.61 -34.66 11.12
C ALA A 143 -8.75 -35.38 12.48
N THR A 144 -8.52 -34.68 13.60
CA THR A 144 -8.67 -35.24 14.95
C THR A 144 -10.12 -35.26 15.43
N ALA A 145 -10.98 -34.39 14.87
CA ALA A 145 -12.42 -34.39 15.10
C ALA A 145 -13.16 -35.52 14.36
N ALA A 146 -12.53 -36.14 13.35
CA ALA A 146 -13.07 -37.29 12.61
C ALA A 146 -12.86 -38.65 13.31
N ARG A 147 -12.21 -38.68 14.49
CA ARG A 147 -12.16 -39.87 15.35
C ARG A 147 -13.33 -39.84 16.34
N PRO A 148 -14.18 -40.88 16.43
CA PRO A 148 -15.27 -40.91 17.39
C PRO A 148 -14.67 -41.03 18.80
N ARG A 149 -14.60 -39.91 19.52
CA ARG A 149 -14.40 -39.92 20.97
C ARG A 149 -15.75 -40.18 21.62
N PHE A 150 -15.91 -41.36 22.21
CA PHE A 150 -16.98 -41.65 23.16
C PHE A 150 -16.83 -40.71 24.37
N GLY A 151 -17.79 -39.80 24.57
CA GLY A 151 -17.80 -38.86 25.69
C GLY A 151 -18.36 -37.50 25.28
N SER A 152 -19.65 -37.32 25.47
CA SER A 152 -20.42 -36.11 25.20
C SER A 152 -19.99 -34.93 26.08
N ASN A 153 -19.60 -33.82 25.43
CA ASN A 153 -20.19 -32.50 25.69
C ASN A 153 -19.94 -31.61 24.45
N ALA A 154 -20.96 -31.57 23.60
CA ALA A 154 -21.06 -30.67 22.46
C ALA A 154 -21.37 -29.25 22.95
N GLY A 155 -20.65 -28.25 22.45
CA GLY A 155 -20.97 -26.86 22.76
C GLY A 155 -19.88 -25.83 22.47
N ALA A 156 -19.21 -25.90 21.32
CA ALA A 156 -18.57 -24.74 20.71
C ALA A 156 -18.37 -25.04 19.22
N GLY A 157 -19.23 -24.44 18.39
CA GLY A 157 -19.16 -24.56 16.94
C GLY A 157 -17.75 -24.26 16.46
N ALA A 158 -17.15 -25.23 15.78
CA ALA A 158 -15.95 -25.01 15.01
C ALA A 158 -16.33 -24.19 13.78
N ASP A 159 -16.45 -22.87 13.97
CA ASP A 159 -16.34 -21.91 12.89
C ASP A 159 -14.92 -22.04 12.34
N SER A 160 -14.76 -22.96 11.39
CA SER A 160 -13.61 -23.06 10.52
C SER A 160 -13.66 -21.88 9.56
N GLY A 161 -13.39 -20.69 10.12
CA GLY A 161 -13.23 -19.47 9.36
C GLY A 161 -12.14 -19.63 8.30
N PRO A 162 -12.15 -18.77 7.25
CA PRO A 162 -11.18 -18.83 6.16
C PRO A 162 -9.75 -18.95 6.69
N VAL A 163 -8.97 -19.87 6.10
CA VAL A 163 -7.55 -20.09 6.44
C VAL A 163 -6.84 -18.73 6.49
N PRO A 164 -6.13 -18.38 7.58
CA PRO A 164 -5.39 -17.13 7.66
C PRO A 164 -4.40 -17.06 6.49
N ARG A 165 -4.59 -16.12 5.58
CA ARG A 165 -3.69 -15.88 4.42
C ARG A 165 -2.77 -14.71 4.73
N ALA A 166 -1.64 -14.60 4.01
CA ALA A 166 -0.79 -13.42 4.14
C ALA A 166 -1.50 -12.18 3.59
N MET A 167 -1.24 -11.01 4.18
CA MET A 167 -1.94 -9.76 3.85
C MET A 167 -1.87 -9.41 2.35
N ALA A 168 -0.70 -9.61 1.74
CA ALA A 168 -0.51 -9.37 0.31
C ALA A 168 -1.32 -10.34 -0.57
N ASP A 169 -1.46 -11.59 -0.16
CA ASP A 169 -2.22 -12.60 -0.91
C ASP A 169 -3.72 -12.31 -0.82
N GLN A 170 -4.22 -11.94 0.37
CA GLN A 170 -5.61 -11.50 0.56
C GLN A 170 -5.93 -10.25 -0.27
N ALA A 171 -5.05 -9.24 -0.23
CA ALA A 171 -5.23 -8.04 -1.04
C ALA A 171 -5.23 -8.36 -2.54
N LEU A 172 -4.41 -9.29 -2.99
CA LEU A 172 -4.36 -9.70 -4.39
C LEU A 172 -5.66 -10.37 -4.85
N ASP A 173 -6.22 -11.25 -4.01
CA ASP A 173 -7.49 -11.92 -4.29
C ASP A 173 -8.64 -10.91 -4.35
N GLU A 174 -8.68 -9.95 -3.42
CA GLU A 174 -9.67 -8.85 -3.43
C GLU A 174 -9.52 -7.98 -4.70
N LEU A 175 -8.29 -7.67 -5.13
CA LEU A 175 -8.04 -6.92 -6.37
C LEU A 175 -8.48 -7.70 -7.61
N ARG A 176 -8.29 -9.03 -7.63
CA ARG A 176 -8.74 -9.89 -8.73
C ARG A 176 -10.26 -9.97 -8.80
N GLU A 177 -10.94 -10.02 -7.66
CA GLU A 177 -12.40 -9.97 -7.59
C GLU A 177 -12.95 -8.63 -8.12
N ILE A 178 -12.33 -7.50 -7.75
CA ILE A 178 -12.70 -6.18 -8.28
C ILE A 178 -12.48 -6.13 -9.80
N LYS A 179 -11.34 -6.64 -10.29
CA LYS A 179 -11.05 -6.74 -11.72
C LYS A 179 -12.12 -7.57 -12.46
N GLY A 180 -12.53 -8.71 -11.90
CA GLY A 180 -13.56 -9.57 -12.49
C GLY A 180 -14.89 -8.82 -12.67
N ARG A 181 -15.36 -8.15 -11.61
CA ARG A 181 -16.58 -7.33 -11.66
C ARG A 181 -16.49 -6.16 -12.64
N ALA A 182 -15.31 -5.55 -12.75
CA ALA A 182 -15.06 -4.47 -13.71
C ALA A 182 -15.03 -4.95 -15.17
N GLY A 183 -14.71 -6.23 -15.41
CA GLY A 183 -14.75 -6.85 -16.74
C GLY A 183 -16.14 -7.32 -17.17
N GLU A 184 -17.00 -7.71 -16.22
CA GLU A 184 -18.39 -8.12 -16.48
C GLU A 184 -19.32 -6.94 -16.79
N GLY A 185 -19.05 -5.77 -16.22
CA GLY A 185 -19.69 -4.53 -16.64
C GLY A 185 -19.01 -4.00 -17.90
N GLU A 186 -19.69 -3.97 -19.05
CA GLU A 186 -19.24 -3.34 -20.31
C GLU A 186 -19.07 -1.80 -20.18
N ARG A 187 -18.32 -1.34 -19.17
CA ARG A 187 -18.05 0.08 -18.96
C ARG A 187 -16.86 0.46 -19.83
N GLN A 188 -17.14 1.17 -20.91
CA GLN A 188 -16.11 1.73 -21.81
C GLN A 188 -15.05 2.55 -21.06
N SER A 189 -15.38 3.15 -19.90
CA SER A 189 -14.46 3.88 -19.03
C SER A 189 -13.35 3.00 -18.42
N ALA A 190 -13.61 1.71 -18.21
CA ALA A 190 -12.65 0.75 -17.65
C ALA A 190 -11.70 0.15 -18.70
N GLN A 191 -11.99 0.32 -19.99
CA GLN A 191 -11.23 -0.27 -21.10
C GLN A 191 -10.52 0.77 -21.98
N GLY A 192 -11.03 2.00 -22.09
CA GLY A 192 -10.58 2.96 -23.10
C GLY A 192 -9.47 3.95 -22.69
N ASN A 193 -9.08 4.03 -21.42
CA ASN A 193 -8.08 5.01 -20.99
C ASN A 193 -6.63 4.47 -21.10
N PRO A 194 -5.65 5.28 -21.50
CA PRO A 194 -4.25 4.86 -21.48
C PRO A 194 -3.73 4.72 -20.05
N VAL A 195 -2.70 3.90 -19.87
CA VAL A 195 -1.93 3.86 -18.62
C VAL A 195 -1.27 5.22 -18.40
N VAL A 196 -1.55 5.86 -17.26
CA VAL A 196 -0.99 7.17 -16.92
C VAL A 196 0.04 7.04 -15.81
N VAL A 197 1.27 7.51 -16.06
CA VAL A 197 2.34 7.58 -15.07
C VAL A 197 2.68 9.03 -14.77
N ARG A 198 2.52 9.45 -13.52
CA ARG A 198 2.84 10.80 -13.03
C ARG A 198 3.97 10.76 -12.03
N TRP A 199 5.04 11.51 -12.28
CA TRP A 199 6.17 11.63 -11.37
C TRP A 199 5.89 12.63 -10.24
N ALA A 200 6.49 12.36 -9.09
CA ALA A 200 6.40 13.15 -7.87
C ALA A 200 7.48 14.24 -7.85
N TYR A 201 7.42 15.20 -8.77
CA TYR A 201 8.46 16.25 -8.82
C TYR A 201 8.52 17.06 -7.52
N GLU A 202 7.42 17.14 -6.78
CA GLU A 202 7.33 17.72 -5.44
C GLU A 202 8.22 17.01 -4.40
N ILE A 203 8.55 15.74 -4.63
CA ILE A 203 9.50 14.97 -3.81
C ILE A 203 10.88 14.96 -4.44
N ILE A 204 10.95 14.69 -5.75
CA ILE A 204 12.20 14.45 -6.46
C ILE A 204 13.06 15.72 -6.47
N ALA A 205 12.49 16.87 -6.80
CA ALA A 205 13.23 18.13 -6.90
C ALA A 205 13.93 18.52 -5.59
N PRO A 206 13.24 18.61 -4.42
CA PRO A 206 13.93 18.92 -3.17
C PRO A 206 14.90 17.82 -2.74
N SER A 207 14.58 16.54 -2.97
CA SER A 207 15.51 15.45 -2.65
C SER A 207 16.82 15.57 -3.45
N VAL A 208 16.73 15.83 -4.76
CA VAL A 208 17.91 16.02 -5.62
C VAL A 208 18.69 17.27 -5.21
N ALA A 209 18.01 18.39 -4.94
CA ALA A 209 18.67 19.61 -4.49
C ALA A 209 19.41 19.41 -3.16
N GLY A 210 18.80 18.74 -2.19
CA GLY A 210 19.44 18.37 -0.92
C GLY A 210 20.64 17.45 -1.11
N ALA A 211 20.52 16.43 -1.97
CA ALA A 211 21.62 15.51 -2.27
C ALA A 211 22.82 16.22 -2.92
N VAL A 212 22.57 17.08 -3.93
CA VAL A 212 23.62 17.85 -4.59
C VAL A 212 24.27 18.82 -3.60
N GLY A 213 23.49 19.54 -2.80
CA GLY A 213 24.02 20.45 -1.79
C GLY A 213 24.91 19.75 -0.76
N LEU A 214 24.50 18.57 -0.27
CA LEU A 214 25.34 17.75 0.61
C LEU A 214 26.63 17.29 -0.08
N ALA A 215 26.55 16.85 -1.34
CA ALA A 215 27.74 16.42 -2.08
C ALA A 215 28.75 17.57 -2.23
N VAL A 216 28.27 18.79 -2.50
CA VAL A 216 29.11 19.99 -2.55
C VAL A 216 29.74 20.28 -1.18
N MET A 217 28.95 20.22 -0.09
CA MET A 217 29.48 20.45 1.26
C MET A 217 30.53 19.42 1.69
N ILE A 218 30.48 18.19 1.17
CA ILE A 218 31.48 17.14 1.44
C ILE A 218 32.74 17.32 0.59
N ALA A 219 32.60 17.89 -0.60
CA ALA A 219 33.70 18.11 -1.53
C ALA A 219 34.51 19.39 -1.25
N LEU A 220 33.98 20.30 -0.42
CA LEU A 220 34.63 21.52 0.05
C LEU A 220 35.37 21.29 1.38
#